data_AF-A0A9W7B6Z1-F1
#
_entry.id   AF-A0A9W7B6Z1-F1
#
_cell.length_a   1.000
_cell.length_b   1.000
_cell.length_c   1.000
_cell.angle_alpha   90.00
_cell.angle_beta   90.00
_cell.angle_gamma   90.00
#
_symmetry.space_group_name_H-M   'P 1'
#
loop_
_entity.id
_entity.type
_entity.pdbx_description
1 polymer ?
#
loop_
_entity_poly.entity_id
_entity_poly.type
_entity_poly.pdbx_seq_one_letter_code
_entity_poly.pdbx_strand_id
1 'polypeptide(L)'
;MAERYLAEDLAANKALGDFGAAAVKSMHPNTDKFNIMTICNTGSLATAGHGTALGIIRSLHSTSSVESVGILETRPYNQGARLTAFEAVEEKWPNSTLIVDSATPSYIQKIGQVHCAVVGADRVAKNGDTANKIGTYHLALHCKFMGVPFYVASPTTTLDTNIESGDSIIIEER
;
A
#
# COMPACT_ATOMS: atom_id res chain seq x y z
N MET A 1 24.09 17.42 2.23
CA MET A 1 23.46 16.74 1.07
C MET A 1 22.61 15.55 1.52
N ALA A 2 23.17 14.61 2.29
CA ALA A 2 22.42 13.45 2.83
C ALA A 2 21.24 13.85 3.74
N GLU A 3 21.44 14.79 4.68
CA GLU A 3 20.37 15.28 5.56
C GLU A 3 19.20 15.91 4.80
N ARG A 4 19.50 16.55 3.65
CA ARG A 4 18.49 17.14 2.78
C ARG A 4 17.61 16.06 2.16
N TYR A 5 18.21 14.98 1.65
CA TYR A 5 17.44 13.86 1.08
C TYR A 5 16.54 13.18 2.11
N LEU A 6 17.02 13.03 3.35
CA LEU A 6 16.20 12.50 4.44
C LEU A 6 14.97 13.38 4.70
N ALA A 7 15.16 14.70 4.78
CA ALA A 7 14.06 15.64 5.00
C ALA A 7 13.08 15.69 3.83
N GLU A 8 13.60 15.65 2.59
CA GLU A 8 12.81 15.63 1.36
C GLU A 8 11.95 14.35 1.26
N ASP A 9 12.52 13.17 1.52
CA ASP A 9 11.79 11.89 1.49
C ASP A 9 10.68 11.85 2.55
N LEU A 10 10.99 12.29 3.79
CA LEU A 10 9.99 12.36 4.85
C LEU A 10 8.82 13.30 4.49
N ALA A 11 9.12 14.46 3.91
CA ALA A 11 8.10 15.42 3.47
C ALA A 11 7.25 14.85 2.32
N ALA A 12 7.88 14.18 1.35
CA ALA A 12 7.19 13.54 0.23
C ALA A 12 6.26 12.41 0.70
N ASN A 13 6.72 11.56 1.63
CA ASN A 13 5.92 10.46 2.19
C ASN A 13 4.68 10.99 2.92
N LYS A 14 4.82 12.04 3.73
CA LYS A 14 3.68 12.69 4.41
C LYS A 14 2.67 13.26 3.42
N ALA A 15 3.15 14.02 2.44
CA ALA A 15 2.29 14.59 1.41
C ALA A 15 1.56 13.49 0.62
N LEU A 16 2.26 12.43 0.26
CA LEU A 16 1.68 11.28 -0.43
C LEU A 16 0.60 10.58 0.42
N GLY A 17 0.84 10.41 1.72
CA GLY A 17 -0.15 9.88 2.65
C GLY A 17 -1.43 10.72 2.68
N ASP A 18 -1.27 12.04 2.80
CA ASP A 18 -2.40 12.98 2.88
C ASP A 18 -3.18 13.06 1.56
N PHE A 19 -2.50 13.14 0.42
CA PHE A 19 -3.15 13.13 -0.90
C PHE A 19 -3.87 11.82 -1.17
N GLY A 20 -3.24 10.68 -0.85
CA GLY A 20 -3.86 9.38 -1.02
C GLY A 20 -5.07 9.19 -0.10
N ALA A 21 -5.00 9.65 1.15
CA ALA A 21 -6.13 9.61 2.07
C ALA A 21 -7.31 10.46 1.57
N ALA A 22 -7.03 11.66 1.05
CA ALA A 22 -8.04 12.52 0.44
C ALA A 22 -8.68 11.87 -0.81
N ALA A 23 -7.90 11.21 -1.66
CA ALA A 23 -8.39 10.50 -2.83
C ALA A 23 -9.27 9.29 -2.44
N VAL A 24 -8.88 8.53 -1.42
CA VAL A 24 -9.71 7.43 -0.90
C VAL A 24 -11.04 7.97 -0.37
N LYS A 25 -11.04 9.08 0.37
CA LYS A 25 -12.27 9.69 0.89
C LYS A 25 -13.18 10.24 -0.22
N SER A 26 -12.62 10.92 -1.22
CA SER A 26 -13.43 11.52 -2.29
C SER A 26 -14.13 10.47 -3.17
N MET A 27 -13.55 9.28 -3.29
CA MET A 27 -14.14 8.15 -4.03
C MET A 27 -15.28 7.47 -3.27
N HIS A 28 -15.39 7.70 -1.96
CA HIS A 28 -16.42 7.14 -1.09
C HIS A 28 -17.06 8.25 -0.23
N PRO A 29 -17.79 9.21 -0.83
CA PRO A 29 -18.22 10.44 -0.14
C PRO A 29 -19.23 10.23 0.99
N ASN A 30 -19.87 9.05 1.04
CA ASN A 30 -20.83 8.67 2.08
C ASN A 30 -20.23 7.65 3.07
N THR A 31 -18.90 7.54 3.11
CA THR A 31 -18.18 6.59 3.96
C THR A 31 -17.30 7.34 4.95
N ASP A 32 -17.57 7.14 6.24
CA ASP A 32 -16.74 7.69 7.32
C ASP A 32 -15.58 6.76 7.72
N LYS A 33 -15.74 5.46 7.43
CA LYS A 33 -14.96 4.36 7.98
C LYS A 33 -14.52 3.39 6.88
N PHE A 34 -13.22 3.19 6.74
CA PHE A 34 -12.60 2.52 5.60
C PHE A 34 -11.95 1.20 6.01
N ASN A 35 -12.38 0.12 5.35
CA ASN A 35 -11.69 -1.17 5.33
C ASN A 35 -10.69 -1.19 4.18
N ILE A 36 -9.40 -1.36 4.48
CA ILE A 36 -8.30 -1.20 3.52
C ILE A 36 -7.46 -2.48 3.50
N MET A 37 -6.87 -2.82 2.35
CA MET A 37 -5.91 -3.91 2.23
C MET A 37 -4.54 -3.44 1.76
N THR A 38 -3.48 -4.14 2.16
CA THR A 38 -2.11 -3.87 1.69
C THR A 38 -1.26 -5.13 1.63
N ILE A 39 -0.12 -5.05 0.94
CA ILE A 39 0.86 -6.13 0.76
C ILE A 39 2.28 -5.58 0.95
N CYS A 40 3.21 -6.45 1.35
CA CYS A 40 4.58 -6.13 1.70
C CYS A 40 4.65 -5.19 2.91
N ASN A 41 5.77 -4.48 3.06
CA ASN A 41 5.88 -3.37 3.99
C ASN A 41 6.30 -2.11 3.23
N THR A 42 5.53 -1.05 3.41
CA THR A 42 5.79 0.26 2.79
C THR A 42 5.73 1.38 3.83
N GLY A 43 6.03 1.05 5.08
CA GLY A 43 5.89 1.93 6.23
C GLY A 43 7.17 2.71 6.54
N SER A 44 7.29 3.09 7.80
CA SER A 44 8.49 3.75 8.32
C SER A 44 9.72 2.84 8.26
N LEU A 45 9.53 1.51 8.29
CA LEU A 45 10.62 0.54 8.15
C LEU A 45 11.06 0.33 6.69
N ALA A 46 10.42 0.98 5.72
CA ALA A 46 10.75 0.90 4.29
C ALA A 46 11.15 2.25 3.67
N THR A 47 11.13 3.33 4.45
CA THR A 47 11.34 4.72 3.97
C THR A 47 12.09 5.54 5.02
N ALA A 48 12.35 6.84 4.76
CA ALA A 48 12.85 7.75 5.80
C ALA A 48 11.93 7.88 7.02
N GLY A 49 10.66 7.50 6.87
CA GLY A 49 9.62 7.60 7.90
C GLY A 49 8.26 7.83 7.26
N HIS A 50 7.20 7.60 8.04
CA HIS A 50 5.79 7.65 7.63
C HIS A 50 5.37 6.59 6.59
N GLY A 51 6.15 6.38 5.53
CA GLY A 51 5.87 5.39 4.49
C GLY A 51 4.98 5.91 3.36
N THR A 52 4.74 5.04 2.38
CA THR A 52 3.93 5.33 1.18
C THR A 52 2.50 4.80 1.34
N ALA A 53 2.21 3.54 0.99
CA ALA A 53 0.86 2.97 1.12
C ALA A 53 0.41 2.91 2.60
N LEU A 54 1.29 2.47 3.50
CA LEU A 54 1.08 2.60 4.94
C LEU A 54 0.98 4.07 5.41
N GLY A 55 1.60 5.02 4.71
CA GLY A 55 1.42 6.46 4.96
C GLY A 55 -0.02 6.91 4.69
N ILE A 56 -0.65 6.41 3.62
CA ILE A 56 -2.08 6.65 3.35
C ILE A 56 -2.94 6.08 4.49
N ILE A 57 -2.64 4.87 4.95
CA ILE A 57 -3.36 4.25 6.08
C ILE A 57 -3.18 5.09 7.35
N ARG A 58 -1.97 5.60 7.62
CA ARG A 58 -1.69 6.53 8.74
C ARG A 58 -2.48 7.83 8.66
N SER A 59 -2.55 8.46 7.49
CA SER A 59 -3.32 9.69 7.31
C SER A 59 -4.83 9.46 7.46
N LEU A 60 -5.34 8.27 7.09
CA LEU A 60 -6.72 7.89 7.40
C LEU A 60 -6.91 7.59 8.89
N HIS A 61 -5.94 6.93 9.54
CA HIS A 61 -5.99 6.58 10.96
C HIS A 61 -5.94 7.81 11.86
N SER A 62 -5.13 8.82 11.51
CA SER A 62 -5.01 10.08 12.26
C SER A 62 -6.33 10.86 12.33
N THR A 63 -7.22 10.64 11.37
CA THR A 63 -8.57 11.23 11.32
C THR A 63 -9.65 10.25 11.79
N SER A 64 -9.26 9.15 12.44
CA SER A 64 -10.14 8.07 12.89
C SER A 64 -11.00 7.47 11.77
N SER A 65 -10.55 7.54 10.52
CA SER A 65 -11.31 7.04 9.36
C SER A 65 -11.00 5.57 9.03
N VAL A 66 -10.02 4.92 9.67
CA VAL A 66 -9.78 3.49 9.46
C VAL A 66 -10.75 2.66 10.29
N GLU A 67 -11.37 1.65 9.67
CA GLU A 67 -12.21 0.64 10.32
C GLU A 67 -11.45 -0.67 10.50
N SER A 68 -10.82 -1.16 9.43
CA SER A 68 -10.01 -2.36 9.44
C SER A 68 -8.87 -2.29 8.43
N VAL A 69 -7.80 -3.03 8.70
CA VAL A 69 -6.66 -3.17 7.78
C VAL A 69 -6.34 -4.64 7.55
N GLY A 70 -6.52 -5.12 6.32
CA GLY A 70 -6.09 -6.45 5.88
C GLY A 70 -4.63 -6.42 5.43
N ILE A 71 -3.77 -7.18 6.10
CA ILE A 71 -2.33 -7.21 5.86
C ILE A 71 -1.97 -8.58 5.28
N LEU A 72 -1.53 -8.63 4.03
CA LEU A 72 -1.05 -9.87 3.40
C LEU A 72 0.32 -10.26 3.98
N GLU A 73 0.54 -11.55 4.28
CA GLU A 73 1.78 -12.03 4.89
C GLU A 73 3.03 -11.74 4.05
N THR A 74 2.90 -11.78 2.72
CA THR A 74 3.92 -11.49 1.71
C THR A 74 5.07 -12.52 1.68
N ARG A 75 4.76 -13.75 1.26
CA ARG A 75 5.78 -14.80 1.02
C ARG A 75 6.76 -14.37 -0.10
N PRO A 76 8.01 -14.88 -0.07
CA PRO A 76 8.60 -15.75 0.95
C PRO A 76 9.26 -14.99 2.11
N TYR A 77 9.41 -13.67 2.01
CA TYR A 77 10.18 -12.85 2.96
C TYR A 77 9.37 -12.37 4.17
N ASN A 78 8.05 -12.53 4.11
CA ASN A 78 7.10 -12.28 5.17
C ASN A 78 7.12 -10.82 5.66
N GLN A 79 7.31 -9.83 4.76
CA GLN A 79 7.40 -8.42 5.16
C GLN A 79 6.09 -7.94 5.80
N GLY A 80 4.94 -8.33 5.26
CA GLY A 80 3.66 -7.93 5.84
C GLY A 80 3.44 -8.54 7.23
N ALA A 81 3.72 -9.85 7.36
CA ALA A 81 3.61 -10.54 8.65
C ALA A 81 4.60 -10.06 9.71
N ARG A 82 5.82 -9.66 9.31
CA ARG A 82 6.89 -9.31 10.25
C ARG A 82 7.00 -7.81 10.54
N LEU A 83 6.74 -6.97 9.54
CA LEU A 83 7.02 -5.53 9.60
C LEU A 83 5.73 -4.73 9.60
N THR A 84 4.82 -4.97 8.66
CA THR A 84 3.55 -4.22 8.61
C THR A 84 2.64 -4.54 9.79
N ALA A 85 2.55 -5.81 10.18
CA ALA A 85 1.82 -6.20 11.39
C ALA A 85 2.45 -5.58 12.65
N PHE A 86 3.79 -5.47 12.71
CA PHE A 86 4.48 -4.77 13.79
C PHE A 86 4.10 -3.29 13.83
N GLU A 87 4.22 -2.58 12.71
CA GLU A 87 3.86 -1.15 12.62
C GLU A 87 2.37 -0.92 12.97
N ALA A 88 1.47 -1.81 12.56
CA ALA A 88 0.04 -1.72 12.88
C ALA A 88 -0.26 -1.91 14.39
N VAL A 89 0.48 -2.79 15.08
CA VAL A 89 0.34 -3.01 16.52
C VAL A 89 0.88 -1.81 17.30
N GLU A 90 2.08 -1.34 16.96
CA GLU A 90 2.71 -0.18 17.62
C GLU A 90 1.83 1.08 17.50
N GLU A 91 1.19 1.27 16.34
CA GLU A 91 0.32 2.41 16.07
C GLU A 91 -1.14 2.20 16.44
N LYS A 92 -1.49 1.02 16.97
CA LYS A 92 -2.83 0.67 17.45
C LYS A 92 -3.89 0.87 16.35
N TRP A 93 -3.63 0.36 15.16
CA TRP A 93 -4.62 0.38 14.08
C TRP A 93 -5.81 -0.54 14.43
N PRO A 94 -7.06 -0.07 14.25
CA PRO A 94 -8.23 -0.85 14.59
C PRO A 94 -8.38 -2.05 13.64
N ASN A 95 -8.85 -3.17 14.19
CA ASN A 95 -9.18 -4.39 13.44
C ASN A 95 -8.13 -4.81 12.40
N SER A 96 -6.85 -4.61 12.70
CA SER A 96 -5.76 -5.06 11.82
C SER A 96 -5.71 -6.59 11.81
N THR A 97 -5.75 -7.18 10.62
CA THR A 97 -5.83 -8.63 10.43
C THR A 97 -4.72 -9.08 9.49
N LEU A 98 -3.79 -9.88 10.01
CA LEU A 98 -2.82 -10.60 9.18
C LEU A 98 -3.50 -11.76 8.47
N ILE A 99 -3.32 -11.86 7.15
CA ILE A 99 -3.86 -12.94 6.32
C ILE A 99 -2.76 -13.57 5.47
N VAL A 100 -2.88 -14.88 5.22
CA VAL A 100 -2.02 -15.55 4.23
C VAL A 100 -2.36 -15.04 2.83
N ASP A 101 -1.37 -14.98 1.93
CA ASP A 101 -1.53 -14.33 0.62
C ASP A 101 -2.67 -14.97 -0.19
N SER A 102 -2.81 -16.30 -0.10
CA SER A 102 -3.85 -17.09 -0.78
C SER A 102 -5.26 -16.88 -0.25
N ALA A 103 -5.43 -16.31 0.95
CA ALA A 103 -6.74 -16.04 1.55
C ALA A 103 -7.33 -14.70 1.12
N THR A 104 -6.66 -13.95 0.23
CA THR A 104 -7.10 -12.63 -0.23
C THR A 104 -8.57 -12.60 -0.68
N PRO A 105 -9.05 -13.51 -1.56
CA PRO A 105 -10.46 -13.50 -1.99
C PRO A 105 -11.43 -13.78 -0.84
N SER A 106 -11.11 -14.77 -0.01
CA SER A 106 -11.93 -15.15 1.15
C SER A 106 -12.01 -14.04 2.19
N TYR A 107 -10.91 -13.29 2.37
CA TYR A 107 -10.89 -12.12 3.25
C TYR A 107 -11.78 -11.00 2.72
N ILE A 108 -11.67 -10.65 1.43
CA ILE A 108 -12.53 -9.63 0.81
C ILE A 108 -14.01 -10.03 0.97
N GLN A 109 -14.34 -11.31 0.71
CA GLN A 109 -15.70 -11.82 0.89
C GLN A 109 -16.19 -11.72 2.34
N LYS A 110 -15.33 -12.03 3.31
CA LYS A 110 -15.65 -11.96 4.75
C LYS A 110 -15.91 -10.52 5.21
N ILE A 111 -15.07 -9.57 4.78
CA ILE A 111 -15.22 -8.15 5.14
C ILE A 111 -16.43 -7.53 4.46
N GLY A 112 -16.82 -8.07 3.29
CA GLY A 112 -17.92 -7.55 2.47
C GLY A 112 -17.51 -6.30 1.71
N GLN A 113 -17.36 -5.18 2.41
CA GLN A 113 -16.99 -3.89 1.82
C GLN A 113 -15.52 -3.55 2.08
N VAL A 114 -14.62 -4.00 1.21
CA VAL A 114 -13.24 -3.46 1.15
C VAL A 114 -13.26 -2.23 0.25
N HIS A 115 -12.86 -1.07 0.78
CA HIS A 115 -12.97 0.22 0.09
C HIS A 115 -11.83 0.45 -0.90
N CYS A 116 -10.65 -0.07 -0.59
CA CYS A 116 -9.53 -0.10 -1.50
C CYS A 116 -8.43 -1.07 -1.05
N ALA A 117 -7.61 -1.50 -2.00
CA ALA A 117 -6.26 -1.96 -1.73
C ALA A 117 -5.27 -0.84 -2.06
N VAL A 118 -4.31 -0.58 -1.17
CA VAL A 118 -3.22 0.37 -1.37
C VAL A 118 -1.89 -0.37 -1.25
N VAL A 119 -1.03 -0.23 -2.26
CA VAL A 119 0.27 -0.93 -2.34
C VAL A 119 1.39 0.05 -2.65
N GLY A 120 2.63 -0.32 -2.33
CA GLY A 120 3.81 0.42 -2.76
C GLY A 120 4.20 0.14 -4.21
N ALA A 121 5.35 0.67 -4.61
CA ALA A 121 6.01 0.30 -5.86
C ALA A 121 7.53 0.26 -5.66
N ASP A 122 8.17 -0.69 -6.35
CA ASP A 122 9.63 -0.71 -6.51
C ASP A 122 10.03 0.12 -7.75
N ARG A 123 9.21 0.07 -8.82
CA ARG A 123 9.38 0.87 -10.03
C ARG A 123 8.06 1.04 -10.76
N VAL A 124 7.81 2.23 -11.33
CA VAL A 124 6.65 2.51 -12.17
C VAL A 124 7.12 2.96 -13.55
N ALA A 125 6.75 2.24 -14.60
CA ALA A 125 7.04 2.60 -15.98
C ALA A 125 6.19 3.80 -16.44
N LYS A 126 6.56 4.40 -17.57
CA LYS A 126 5.90 5.57 -18.14
C LYS A 126 4.41 5.36 -18.45
N ASN A 127 3.99 4.16 -18.82
CA ASN A 127 2.59 3.81 -19.05
C ASN A 127 1.80 3.49 -17.76
N GLY A 128 2.45 3.50 -16.60
CA GLY A 128 1.87 3.18 -15.30
C GLY A 128 2.05 1.72 -14.86
N ASP A 129 2.63 0.85 -15.70
CA ASP A 129 2.93 -0.52 -15.29
C ASP A 129 3.89 -0.49 -14.10
N THR A 130 3.54 -1.25 -13.06
CA THR A 130 4.20 -1.16 -11.76
C THR A 130 4.85 -2.48 -11.41
N ALA A 131 6.17 -2.47 -11.27
CA ALA A 131 6.89 -3.53 -10.57
C ALA A 131 6.85 -3.26 -9.06
N ASN A 132 6.46 -4.28 -8.31
CA ASN A 132 6.40 -4.28 -6.86
C ASN A 132 6.62 -5.71 -6.36
N LYS A 133 6.60 -5.90 -5.03
CA LYS A 133 6.69 -7.23 -4.41
C LYS A 133 5.74 -8.25 -5.06
N ILE A 134 6.26 -9.46 -5.28
CA ILE A 134 5.49 -10.61 -5.76
C ILE A 134 4.21 -10.79 -4.93
N GLY A 135 3.11 -11.11 -5.63
CA GLY A 135 1.76 -11.13 -5.05
C GLY A 135 0.95 -9.85 -5.32
N THR A 136 1.59 -8.72 -5.62
CA THR A 136 0.89 -7.46 -5.95
C THR A 136 -0.04 -7.61 -7.16
N TYR A 137 0.44 -8.27 -8.22
CA TYR A 137 -0.38 -8.53 -9.40
C TYR A 137 -1.58 -9.45 -9.09
N HIS A 138 -1.39 -10.49 -8.26
CA HIS A 138 -2.49 -11.34 -7.82
C HIS A 138 -3.53 -10.57 -7.01
N LEU A 139 -3.10 -9.69 -6.09
CA LEU A 139 -4.00 -8.81 -5.35
C LEU A 139 -4.79 -7.90 -6.32
N ALA A 140 -4.14 -7.28 -7.30
CA ALA A 140 -4.81 -6.45 -8.30
C ALA A 140 -5.87 -7.23 -9.11
N LEU A 141 -5.58 -8.47 -9.49
CA LEU A 141 -6.55 -9.34 -10.18
C LEU A 141 -7.77 -9.66 -9.30
N HIS A 142 -7.55 -10.00 -8.02
CA HIS A 142 -8.64 -10.24 -7.08
C HIS A 142 -9.47 -8.97 -6.83
N CYS A 143 -8.82 -7.82 -6.65
CA CYS A 143 -9.47 -6.54 -6.52
C CYS A 143 -10.35 -6.23 -7.73
N LYS A 144 -9.82 -6.40 -8.95
CA LYS A 144 -10.58 -6.20 -10.19
C LYS A 144 -11.78 -7.14 -10.27
N PHE A 145 -11.60 -8.43 -9.98
CA PHE A 145 -12.70 -9.41 -10.01
C PHE A 145 -13.80 -9.08 -9.01
N MET A 146 -13.45 -8.55 -7.84
CA MET A 146 -14.39 -8.26 -6.74
C MET A 146 -14.85 -6.79 -6.70
N GLY A 147 -14.47 -5.96 -7.68
CA GLY A 147 -14.87 -4.56 -7.74
C GLY A 147 -14.23 -3.67 -6.66
N VAL A 148 -13.09 -4.06 -6.11
CA VAL A 148 -12.33 -3.28 -5.12
C VAL A 148 -11.35 -2.35 -5.85
N PRO A 149 -11.38 -1.02 -5.63
CA PRO A 149 -10.39 -0.09 -6.15
C PRO A 149 -8.96 -0.45 -5.72
N PHE A 150 -8.00 -0.37 -6.64
CA PHE A 150 -6.60 -0.70 -6.40
C PHE A 150 -5.71 0.52 -6.67
N TYR A 151 -4.91 0.92 -5.68
CA TYR A 151 -4.03 2.10 -5.76
C TYR A 151 -2.58 1.72 -5.55
N VAL A 152 -1.72 2.32 -6.36
CA VAL A 152 -0.27 2.31 -6.19
C VAL A 152 0.15 3.64 -5.57
N ALA A 153 0.88 3.57 -4.47
CA ALA A 153 1.41 4.68 -3.71
C ALA A 153 2.94 4.72 -3.85
N SER A 154 3.45 5.64 -4.64
CA SER A 154 4.89 5.79 -4.89
C SER A 154 5.31 7.26 -4.99
N PRO A 155 6.50 7.64 -4.46
CA PRO A 155 7.05 8.95 -4.71
C PRO A 155 7.40 9.12 -6.20
N THR A 156 7.55 10.36 -6.65
CA THR A 156 7.90 10.67 -8.04
C THR A 156 9.29 10.13 -8.43
N THR A 157 10.17 9.90 -7.46
CA THR A 157 11.49 9.28 -7.65
C THR A 157 11.42 7.79 -8.02
N THR A 158 10.29 7.12 -7.79
CA THR A 158 10.05 5.72 -8.21
C THR A 158 9.55 5.62 -9.65
N LEU A 159 9.13 6.73 -10.26
CA LEU A 159 8.70 6.79 -11.66
C LEU A 159 9.94 6.74 -12.57
N ASP A 160 10.01 5.73 -13.43
CA ASP A 160 11.06 5.57 -14.43
C ASP A 160 10.52 5.93 -15.82
N THR A 161 10.72 7.19 -16.22
CA THR A 161 10.26 7.72 -17.50
C THR A 161 11.05 7.20 -18.71
N ASN A 162 12.16 6.48 -18.48
CA ASN A 162 12.95 5.88 -19.57
C ASN A 162 12.42 4.50 -19.99
N ILE A 163 11.56 3.89 -19.17
CA ILE A 163 10.96 2.59 -19.44
C ILE A 163 9.52 2.81 -19.94
N GLU A 164 9.25 2.39 -21.17
CA GLU A 164 7.93 2.59 -21.79
C GLU A 164 6.84 1.70 -21.16
N SER A 165 7.18 0.47 -20.73
CA SER A 165 6.21 -0.49 -20.16
C SER A 165 6.86 -1.50 -19.21
N GLY A 166 6.03 -2.25 -18.49
CA GLY A 166 6.46 -3.28 -17.55
C GLY A 166 7.27 -4.41 -18.17
N ASP A 167 7.09 -4.68 -19.47
CA ASP A 167 7.81 -5.73 -20.22
C ASP A 167 9.34 -5.49 -20.25
N SER A 168 9.76 -4.24 -20.06
CA SER A 168 11.18 -3.87 -20.03
C SER A 168 11.78 -3.85 -18.62
N ILE A 169 10.99 -4.15 -17.59
CA ILE A 169 11.48 -4.24 -16.20
C ILE A 169 12.01 -5.66 -15.96
N ILE A 170 13.31 -5.77 -15.69
CA ILE A 170 13.93 -7.05 -15.31
C ILE A 170 13.45 -7.43 -13.91
N ILE A 171 12.80 -8.59 -13.79
CA ILE A 171 12.37 -9.13 -12.50
C ILE A 171 13.54 -9.83 -11.83
N GLU A 172 13.82 -9.44 -10.59
CA GLU A 172 14.85 -10.07 -9.75
C GLU A 172 14.39 -11.46 -9.29
N GLU A 173 15.26 -12.47 -9.44
CA GLU A 173 15.08 -13.85 -8.93
C GLU A 173 16.05 -14.11 -7.77
N ARG A 174 15.61 -14.86 -6.75
CA ARG A 174 16.38 -15.16 -5.53
C ARG A 174 16.11 -16.56 -4.99
#